data_AF-A0A9X1B6Y7-F1
#
_entry.id   AF-A0A9X1B6Y7-F1
#
_cell.length_a   1.000
_cell.length_b   1.000
_cell.length_c   1.000
_cell.angle_alpha   90.00
_cell.angle_beta   90.00
_cell.angle_gamma   90.00
#
_symmetry.space_group_name_H-M   'P 1'
#
loop_
_entity.id
_entity.type
_entity.pdbx_description
1 polymer ?
#
loop_
_entity_poly.entity_id
_entity_poly.type
_entity_poly.pdbx_seq_one_letter_code
_entity_poly.pdbx_strand_id
1 'polypeptide(L)'
;MTINMHTDKQTHRGARTAAPDPTRAPAAGHLSALSAYLVEDRERLREQAPLAYGQIQQAPLPESARRQCLDVFQSWLLARFQDQTLEEILIMLGEMTPLEQTRAYREIVAKNKPIWLEEGRQREVQLVLRLLRRRLGKLTKAQQASVQSLPVDQLEDLTEALLDFSAAADLETWLAAHPAPQQTACDTAP
;
A
#
# COMPACT_ATOMS: atom_id res chain seq x y z
N MET A 1 -48.63 -19.57 76.88
CA MET A 1 -48.82 -19.74 75.43
C MET A 1 -48.02 -20.97 75.01
N THR A 2 -48.65 -21.84 74.25
CA THR A 2 -48.45 -23.29 74.18
C THR A 2 -47.15 -23.75 73.53
N ILE A 3 -46.59 -24.84 74.07
CA ILE A 3 -45.44 -25.61 73.58
C ILE A 3 -45.80 -26.30 72.26
N ASN A 4 -44.85 -26.39 71.32
CA ASN A 4 -44.69 -27.63 70.54
C ASN A 4 -43.25 -27.80 70.06
N MET A 5 -42.53 -28.71 70.74
CA MET A 5 -41.53 -29.56 70.12
C MET A 5 -42.26 -30.61 69.28
N HIS A 6 -41.81 -30.85 68.06
CA HIS A 6 -41.98 -32.14 67.39
C HIS A 6 -40.66 -32.51 66.72
N THR A 7 -40.22 -33.70 67.08
CA THR A 7 -39.03 -34.40 66.65
C THR A 7 -39.23 -35.09 65.28
N ASP A 8 -38.08 -35.32 64.64
CA ASP A 8 -37.75 -36.50 63.83
C ASP A 8 -38.15 -36.51 62.33
N LYS A 9 -37.15 -36.45 61.44
CA LYS A 9 -36.56 -37.67 60.84
C LYS A 9 -35.48 -37.31 59.82
N GLN A 10 -34.29 -37.85 60.04
CA GLN A 10 -33.30 -38.05 58.99
C GLN A 10 -33.89 -38.97 57.90
N THR A 11 -33.68 -38.66 56.62
CA THR A 11 -33.51 -39.70 55.60
C THR A 11 -32.56 -39.21 54.50
N HIS A 12 -31.51 -39.99 54.32
CA HIS A 12 -30.49 -39.96 53.28
C HIS A 12 -31.01 -39.56 51.88
N ARG A 13 -30.14 -38.93 51.06
CA ARG A 13 -29.57 -39.52 49.83
C ARG A 13 -28.75 -38.47 49.07
N GLY A 14 -27.57 -38.89 48.60
CA GLY A 14 -26.47 -38.01 48.23
C GLY A 14 -26.77 -36.97 47.14
N ALA A 15 -26.35 -35.74 47.39
CA ALA A 15 -26.09 -34.76 46.34
C ALA A 15 -24.77 -35.17 45.65
N ARG A 16 -24.93 -36.04 44.66
CA ARG A 16 -23.99 -36.32 43.58
C ARG A 16 -23.36 -34.99 43.16
N THR A 17 -22.04 -34.89 43.26
CA THR A 17 -21.23 -33.87 42.60
C THR A 17 -21.65 -33.85 41.13
N ALA A 18 -22.48 -32.89 40.75
CA ALA A 18 -22.76 -32.62 39.36
C ALA A 18 -21.43 -32.18 38.74
N ALA A 19 -20.93 -32.97 37.81
CA ALA A 19 -19.86 -32.54 36.92
C ALA A 19 -20.23 -31.16 36.35
N PRO A 20 -19.27 -30.21 36.24
CA PRO A 20 -19.57 -28.95 35.60
C PRO A 20 -20.06 -29.24 34.18
N ASP A 21 -21.29 -28.81 33.89
CA ASP A 21 -21.88 -28.83 32.55
C ASP A 21 -20.94 -28.09 31.59
N PRO A 22 -20.38 -28.76 30.56
CA PRO A 22 -19.46 -28.13 29.61
C PRO A 22 -20.12 -27.02 28.77
N THR A 23 -21.43 -26.80 28.94
CA THR A 23 -22.23 -25.83 28.22
C THR A 23 -22.57 -24.58 29.02
N ARG A 24 -22.16 -24.49 30.30
CA ARG A 24 -22.39 -23.30 31.11
C ARG A 24 -21.26 -22.29 30.89
N ALA A 25 -21.34 -21.53 29.81
CA ALA A 25 -20.57 -20.29 29.63
C ALA A 25 -21.26 -19.15 30.41
N PRO A 26 -20.65 -18.58 31.48
CA PRO A 26 -21.19 -17.39 32.11
C PRO A 26 -20.30 -16.16 31.77
N ALA A 27 -20.93 -15.11 31.23
CA ALA A 27 -20.36 -13.83 30.77
C ALA A 27 -19.52 -13.95 29.47
N ALA A 28 -20.01 -13.61 28.26
CA ALA A 28 -20.69 -12.39 27.84
C ALA A 28 -20.00 -11.11 28.37
N GLY A 29 -18.74 -10.87 28.00
CA GLY A 29 -18.02 -9.66 28.39
C GLY A 29 -16.58 -9.63 27.91
N HIS A 30 -16.29 -8.75 26.95
CA HIS A 30 -14.97 -8.24 26.48
C HIS A 30 -13.89 -9.24 25.99
N LEU A 31 -13.90 -10.50 26.40
CA LEU A 31 -12.90 -11.51 26.05
C LEU A 31 -13.20 -12.25 24.74
N SER A 32 -14.38 -12.07 24.13
CA SER A 32 -14.66 -12.68 22.82
C SER A 32 -13.78 -12.10 21.72
N ALA A 33 -13.32 -10.85 21.86
CA ALA A 33 -12.38 -10.25 20.93
C ALA A 33 -11.01 -10.95 20.98
N LEU A 34 -10.67 -11.59 22.11
CA LEU A 34 -9.48 -12.42 22.26
C LEU A 34 -9.67 -13.84 21.72
N SER A 35 -10.85 -14.20 21.20
CA SER A 35 -11.04 -15.51 20.54
C SER A 35 -10.18 -15.67 19.29
N ALA A 36 -9.76 -14.56 18.67
CA ALA A 36 -8.76 -14.54 17.61
C ALA A 36 -7.43 -15.19 18.03
N TYR A 37 -7.04 -15.10 19.32
CA TYR A 37 -5.83 -15.74 19.85
C TYR A 37 -5.87 -17.27 19.78
N LEU A 38 -7.06 -17.87 19.63
CA LEU A 38 -7.25 -19.31 19.56
C LEU A 38 -7.24 -19.84 18.12
N VAL A 39 -7.07 -18.97 17.12
CA VAL A 39 -7.06 -19.37 15.70
C VAL A 39 -5.64 -19.81 15.32
N GLU A 40 -5.45 -21.12 15.19
CA GLU A 40 -4.16 -21.71 14.80
C GLU A 40 -3.85 -21.50 13.31
N ASP A 41 -4.87 -21.34 12.46
CA ASP A 41 -4.71 -21.12 11.03
C ASP A 41 -4.38 -19.64 10.73
N ARG A 42 -3.22 -19.42 10.08
CA ARG A 42 -2.68 -18.10 9.81
C ARG A 42 -3.55 -17.29 8.82
N GLU A 43 -4.15 -17.94 7.82
CA GLU A 43 -4.98 -17.26 6.82
C GLU A 43 -6.32 -16.83 7.45
N ARG A 44 -6.95 -17.74 8.21
CA ARG A 44 -8.16 -17.41 8.97
C ARG A 44 -7.91 -16.30 9.99
N LEU A 45 -6.73 -16.29 10.61
CA LEU A 45 -6.35 -15.20 11.51
C LEU A 45 -6.23 -13.87 10.76
N ARG A 46 -5.64 -13.85 9.56
CA ARG A 46 -5.50 -12.64 8.74
C ARG A 46 -6.86 -11.99 8.43
N GLU A 47 -7.87 -12.80 8.12
CA GLU A 47 -9.23 -12.33 7.84
C GLU A 47 -9.96 -11.81 9.09
N GLN A 48 -9.71 -12.44 10.24
CA GLN A 48 -10.42 -12.13 11.49
C GLN A 48 -9.76 -11.04 12.32
N ALA A 49 -8.46 -10.82 12.14
CA ALA A 49 -7.69 -9.85 12.91
C ALA A 49 -8.27 -8.42 12.87
N PRO A 50 -8.73 -7.87 11.73
CA PRO A 50 -9.31 -6.54 11.67
C PRO A 50 -10.64 -6.44 12.46
N LEU A 51 -11.47 -7.49 12.39
CA LEU A 51 -12.73 -7.54 13.13
C LEU A 51 -12.48 -7.62 14.64
N ALA A 52 -11.57 -8.49 15.07
CA ALA A 52 -11.17 -8.61 16.47
C ALA A 52 -10.59 -7.29 17.01
N TYR A 53 -9.73 -6.65 16.21
CA TYR A 53 -9.13 -5.36 16.54
C TYR A 53 -10.18 -4.25 16.71
N GLY A 54 -11.12 -4.14 15.77
CA GLY A 54 -12.24 -3.21 15.87
C GLY A 54 -13.13 -3.46 17.10
N GLN A 55 -13.36 -4.73 17.46
CA GLN A 55 -14.10 -5.09 18.68
C GLN A 55 -13.39 -4.64 19.95
N ILE A 56 -12.05 -4.77 20.05
CA ILE A 56 -11.28 -4.26 21.20
C ILE A 56 -11.36 -2.74 21.28
N GLN A 57 -11.26 -2.04 20.14
CA GLN A 57 -11.36 -0.58 20.10
C GLN A 57 -12.71 -0.07 20.58
N GLN A 58 -13.81 -0.71 20.18
CA GLN A 58 -15.17 -0.29 20.50
C GLN A 58 -15.69 -0.84 21.84
N ALA A 59 -14.97 -1.76 22.47
CA ALA A 59 -15.37 -2.32 23.75
C ALA A 59 -15.45 -1.22 24.84
N PRO A 60 -16.47 -1.28 25.73
CA PRO A 60 -16.62 -0.33 26.83
C PRO A 60 -15.64 -0.67 27.97
N LEU A 61 -14.34 -0.57 27.68
CA LEU A 61 -13.23 -0.76 28.59
C LEU A 61 -12.63 0.60 28.98
N PRO A 62 -12.02 0.72 30.17
CA PRO A 62 -11.16 1.86 30.49
C PRO A 62 -10.06 2.03 29.44
N GLU A 63 -9.68 3.28 29.13
CA GLU A 63 -8.70 3.58 28.07
C GLU A 63 -7.35 2.88 28.28
N SER A 64 -6.86 2.82 29.52
CA SER A 64 -5.62 2.11 29.88
C SER A 64 -5.70 0.61 29.60
N ALA A 65 -6.81 -0.04 29.94
CA ALA A 65 -7.03 -1.46 29.69
C ALA A 65 -7.19 -1.74 28.20
N ARG A 66 -7.92 -0.90 27.47
CA ARG A 66 -8.05 -0.99 26.01
C ARG A 66 -6.68 -0.92 25.33
N ARG A 67 -5.85 0.06 25.72
CA ARG A 67 -4.49 0.22 25.18
C ARG A 67 -3.64 -1.00 25.41
N GLN A 68 -3.63 -1.54 26.64
CA GLN A 68 -2.90 -2.78 26.96
C GLN A 68 -3.39 -3.97 26.13
N CYS A 69 -4.70 -4.13 25.94
CA CYS A 69 -5.24 -5.20 25.09
C CYS A 69 -4.79 -5.08 23.64
N LEU A 70 -4.78 -3.86 23.08
CA LEU A 70 -4.31 -3.61 21.72
C LEU A 70 -2.80 -3.84 21.59
N ASP A 71 -2.00 -3.39 22.56
CA ASP A 71 -0.54 -3.58 22.58
C ASP A 71 -0.17 -5.08 22.58
N VAL A 72 -0.84 -5.88 23.42
CA VAL A 72 -0.63 -7.34 23.47
C VAL A 72 -1.09 -8.00 22.16
N PHE A 73 -2.22 -7.55 21.59
CA PHE A 73 -2.75 -8.09 20.33
C PHE A 73 -1.84 -7.81 19.14
N GLN A 74 -1.34 -6.58 19.03
CA GLN A 74 -0.36 -6.22 18.00
C GLN A 74 0.96 -6.97 18.20
N SER A 75 1.47 -7.06 19.43
CA SER A 75 2.69 -7.82 19.75
C SER A 75 2.56 -9.31 19.38
N TRP A 76 1.39 -9.89 19.62
CA TRP A 76 1.10 -11.27 19.26
C TRP A 76 0.98 -11.47 17.75
N LEU A 77 0.32 -10.57 17.02
CA LEU A 77 0.26 -10.61 15.55
C LEU A 77 1.66 -10.52 14.94
N LEU A 78 2.53 -9.64 15.44
CA LEU A 78 3.93 -9.54 15.01
C LEU A 78 4.69 -10.84 15.22
N ALA A 79 4.51 -11.50 16.37
CA ALA A 79 5.14 -12.79 16.65
C ALA A 79 4.58 -13.94 15.77
N ARG A 80 3.32 -13.83 15.34
CA ARG A 80 2.61 -14.86 14.56
C ARG A 80 2.80 -14.72 13.05
N PHE A 81 2.93 -13.50 12.54
CA PHE A 81 3.18 -13.13 11.15
C PHE A 81 4.64 -12.68 10.98
N GLN A 82 5.57 -13.61 11.16
CA GLN A 82 7.02 -13.34 11.14
C GLN A 82 7.54 -12.92 9.75
N ASP A 83 6.76 -13.20 8.70
CA ASP A 83 6.99 -12.82 7.31
C ASP A 83 6.40 -11.45 6.93
N GLN A 84 5.69 -10.79 7.86
CA GLN A 84 5.10 -9.48 7.62
C GLN A 84 5.79 -8.38 8.40
N THR A 85 5.83 -7.19 7.79
CA THR A 85 6.32 -6.00 8.46
C THR A 85 5.27 -5.42 9.42
N LEU A 86 5.71 -4.61 10.38
CA LEU A 86 4.79 -3.84 11.23
C LEU A 86 3.83 -2.98 10.40
N GLU A 87 4.32 -2.40 9.30
CA GLU A 87 3.53 -1.59 8.39
C GLU A 87 2.36 -2.40 7.80
N GLU A 88 2.64 -3.58 7.25
CA GLU A 88 1.62 -4.45 6.66
C GLU A 88 0.57 -4.90 7.68
N ILE A 89 0.99 -5.15 8.92
CA ILE A 89 0.07 -5.50 10.00
C ILE A 89 -0.82 -4.30 10.34
N LEU A 90 -0.27 -3.09 10.46
CA LEU A 90 -1.07 -1.89 10.74
C LEU A 90 -2.04 -1.55 9.59
N ILE A 91 -1.64 -1.78 8.34
CA ILE A 91 -2.50 -1.67 7.17
C ILE A 91 -3.64 -2.70 7.25
N MET A 92 -3.31 -3.96 7.53
CA MET A 92 -4.30 -5.03 7.71
C MET A 92 -5.33 -4.66 8.78
N LEU A 93 -4.88 -4.09 9.91
CA LEU A 93 -5.75 -3.68 11.01
C LEU A 93 -6.54 -2.38 10.74
N GLY A 94 -6.28 -1.69 9.63
CA GLY A 94 -6.94 -0.43 9.28
C GLY A 94 -6.45 0.79 10.09
N GLU A 95 -5.38 0.63 10.88
CA GLU A 95 -4.76 1.70 11.66
C GLU A 95 -3.92 2.65 10.82
N MET A 96 -3.53 2.20 9.63
CA MET A 96 -2.78 2.99 8.69
C MET A 96 -3.34 2.82 7.28
N THR A 97 -3.54 3.94 6.59
CA THR A 97 -3.74 3.95 5.14
C THR A 97 -2.42 4.40 4.51
N PRO A 98 -1.79 3.59 3.64
CA PRO A 98 -0.56 3.99 2.95
C PRO A 98 -0.76 5.31 2.24
N LEU A 99 0.24 6.19 2.30
CA LEU A 99 0.12 7.54 1.75
C LEU A 99 -0.23 7.49 0.25
N GLU A 100 0.34 6.54 -0.48
CA GLU A 100 0.12 6.26 -1.89
C GLU A 100 -1.35 5.95 -2.22
N GLN A 101 -2.07 5.38 -1.25
CA GLN A 101 -3.48 5.07 -1.38
C GLN A 101 -4.37 6.27 -1.07
N THR A 102 -3.87 7.34 -0.46
CA THR A 102 -4.66 8.55 -0.22
C THR A 102 -4.99 9.28 -1.52
N ARG A 103 -6.20 9.86 -1.58
CA ARG A 103 -6.61 10.66 -2.74
C ARG A 103 -5.68 11.86 -2.96
N ALA A 104 -5.29 12.53 -1.88
CA ALA A 104 -4.41 13.70 -1.94
C ALA A 104 -3.06 13.37 -2.60
N TYR A 105 -2.44 12.24 -2.23
CA TYR A 105 -1.18 11.81 -2.84
C TYR A 105 -1.33 11.52 -4.33
N ARG A 106 -2.35 10.76 -4.73
CA ARG A 106 -2.59 10.44 -6.15
C ARG A 106 -2.79 11.71 -6.99
N GLU A 107 -3.50 12.69 -6.46
CA GLU A 107 -3.67 14.00 -7.12
C GLU A 107 -2.34 14.76 -7.27
N ILE A 108 -1.50 14.77 -6.23
CA ILE A 108 -0.17 15.39 -6.29
C ILE A 108 0.70 14.69 -7.36
N VAL A 109 0.77 13.36 -7.35
CA VAL A 109 1.55 12.60 -8.35
C VAL A 109 1.02 12.87 -9.76
N ALA A 110 -0.29 12.84 -9.97
CA ALA A 110 -0.89 13.10 -11.28
C ALA A 110 -0.56 14.50 -11.81
N LYS A 111 -0.64 15.54 -10.96
CA LYS A 111 -0.31 16.92 -11.34
C LYS A 111 1.17 17.11 -11.68
N ASN A 112 2.06 16.39 -11.01
CA ASN A 112 3.50 16.55 -11.20
C ASN A 112 4.10 15.59 -12.25
N LYS A 113 3.41 14.49 -12.59
CA LYS A 113 3.82 13.57 -13.66
C LYS A 113 4.25 14.27 -14.96
N PRO A 114 3.47 15.21 -15.54
CA PRO A 114 3.90 15.90 -16.77
C PRO A 114 5.16 16.76 -16.57
N ILE A 115 5.37 17.33 -15.38
CA ILE A 115 6.55 18.15 -15.07
C ILE A 115 7.81 17.28 -15.12
N TRP A 116 7.80 16.14 -14.41
CA TRP A 116 8.96 15.24 -14.40
C TRP A 116 9.26 14.61 -15.77
N LEU A 117 8.22 14.32 -16.56
CA LEU A 117 8.40 13.83 -17.93
C LEU A 117 9.05 14.89 -18.83
N GLU A 118 8.61 16.15 -18.76
CA GLU A 118 9.21 17.23 -19.54
C GLU A 118 10.63 17.55 -19.06
N GLU A 119 10.90 17.57 -17.75
CA GLU A 119 12.26 17.72 -17.23
C GLU A 119 13.19 16.58 -17.69
N GLY A 120 12.70 15.34 -17.69
CA GLY A 120 13.42 14.17 -18.20
C GLY A 120 13.79 14.33 -19.68
N ARG A 121 12.79 14.65 -20.51
CA ARG A 121 12.98 14.90 -21.94
C ARG A 121 13.96 16.05 -22.20
N GLN A 122 13.87 17.15 -21.46
CA GLN A 122 14.79 18.27 -21.62
C GLN A 122 16.23 17.88 -21.29
N ARG A 123 16.46 17.09 -20.23
CA ARG A 123 17.80 16.58 -19.88
C ARG A 123 18.34 15.68 -20.97
N GLU A 124 17.50 14.83 -21.54
CA GLU A 124 17.86 13.91 -22.63
C GLU A 124 18.21 14.67 -23.92
N VAL A 125 17.35 15.59 -24.38
CA VAL A 125 17.64 16.46 -25.53
C VAL A 125 18.97 17.18 -25.35
N GLN A 126 19.25 17.73 -24.16
CA GLN A 126 20.51 18.40 -23.88
C GLN A 126 21.71 17.44 -23.94
N LEU A 127 21.53 16.20 -23.52
CA LEU A 127 22.55 15.15 -23.63
C LEU A 127 22.82 14.80 -25.10
N VAL A 128 21.77 14.52 -25.88
CA VAL A 128 21.87 14.20 -27.31
C VAL A 128 22.57 15.33 -28.06
N LEU A 129 22.15 16.58 -27.85
CA LEU A 129 22.79 17.75 -28.47
C LEU A 129 24.27 17.87 -28.09
N ARG A 130 24.65 17.54 -26.86
CA ARG A 130 26.05 17.56 -26.41
C ARG A 130 26.86 16.45 -27.07
N LEU A 131 26.31 15.26 -27.24
CA LEU A 131 26.97 14.14 -27.89
C LEU A 131 27.15 14.42 -29.39
N LEU A 132 26.10 14.90 -30.07
CA LEU A 132 26.15 15.33 -31.46
C LEU A 132 27.23 16.40 -31.66
N ARG A 133 27.32 17.38 -30.76
CA ARG A 133 28.33 18.44 -30.85
C ARG A 133 29.76 17.93 -30.65
N ARG A 134 29.95 16.84 -29.87
CA ARG A 134 31.25 16.19 -29.67
C ARG A 134 31.66 15.32 -30.86
N ARG A 135 30.71 14.64 -31.50
CA ARG A 135 30.96 13.76 -32.66
C ARG A 135 31.08 14.53 -33.97
N LEU A 136 30.11 15.41 -34.24
CA LEU A 136 29.96 16.11 -35.52
C LEU A 136 30.45 17.56 -35.51
N GLY A 137 30.80 18.09 -34.33
CA GLY A 137 31.27 19.47 -34.19
C GLY A 137 30.12 20.49 -34.13
N LYS A 138 30.22 21.58 -34.89
CA LYS A 138 29.25 22.68 -34.80
C LYS A 138 27.91 22.29 -35.46
N LEU A 139 26.86 22.19 -34.66
CA LEU A 139 25.49 22.02 -35.13
C LEU A 139 24.86 23.37 -35.51
N THR A 140 24.05 23.37 -36.58
CA THR A 140 23.25 24.54 -36.98
C THR A 140 22.04 24.72 -36.06
N LYS A 141 21.45 25.92 -36.03
CA LYS A 141 20.22 26.18 -35.27
C LYS A 141 19.05 25.30 -35.74
N ALA A 142 18.98 25.02 -37.05
CA ALA A 142 17.95 24.16 -37.63
C ALA A 142 18.06 22.72 -37.12
N GLN A 143 19.28 22.15 -37.15
CA GLN A 143 19.53 20.80 -36.61
C GLN A 143 19.20 20.72 -35.12
N GLN A 144 19.56 21.74 -34.34
CA GLN A 144 19.22 21.79 -32.91
C GLN A 144 17.71 21.82 -32.67
N ALA A 145 16.96 22.60 -33.45
CA ALA A 145 15.51 22.68 -33.36
C ALA A 145 14.84 21.36 -33.76
N SER A 146 15.32 20.70 -34.82
CA SER A 146 14.83 19.39 -35.23
C SER A 146 15.02 18.36 -34.12
N VAL A 147 16.21 18.28 -33.51
CA VAL A 147 16.46 17.36 -32.39
C VAL A 147 15.59 17.69 -31.17
N GLN A 148 15.38 18.97 -30.86
CA GLN A 148 14.50 19.38 -29.75
C GLN A 148 13.03 19.01 -29.94
N SER A 149 12.60 18.83 -31.19
CA SER A 149 11.23 18.46 -31.56
C SER A 149 10.99 16.95 -31.58
N LEU A 150 12.05 16.13 -31.51
CA LEU A 150 11.92 14.68 -31.50
C LEU A 150 11.24 14.19 -30.20
N PRO A 151 10.36 13.17 -30.28
CA PRO A 151 9.86 12.46 -29.11
C PRO A 151 11.01 11.68 -28.43
N VAL A 152 10.81 11.31 -27.16
CA VAL A 152 11.79 10.57 -26.35
C VAL A 152 12.29 9.32 -27.08
N ASP A 153 11.39 8.48 -27.58
CA ASP A 153 11.77 7.24 -28.28
C ASP A 153 12.74 7.50 -29.46
N GLN A 154 12.51 8.57 -30.23
CA GLN A 154 13.41 8.94 -31.34
C GLN A 154 14.71 9.59 -30.85
N LEU A 155 14.73 10.21 -29.67
CA LEU A 155 15.97 10.69 -29.06
C LEU A 155 16.84 9.51 -28.62
N GLU A 156 16.24 8.48 -28.03
CA GLU A 156 16.92 7.24 -27.68
C GLU A 156 17.50 6.56 -28.92
N ASP A 157 16.69 6.36 -29.98
CA ASP A 157 17.15 5.81 -31.27
C ASP A 157 18.29 6.63 -31.89
N LEU A 158 18.19 7.96 -31.81
CA LEU A 158 19.24 8.86 -32.29
C LEU A 158 20.54 8.67 -31.49
N THR A 159 20.49 8.40 -30.19
CA THR A 159 21.72 8.16 -29.41
C THR A 159 22.43 6.88 -29.80
N GLU A 160 21.70 5.84 -30.20
CA GLU A 160 22.28 4.61 -30.74
C GLU A 160 22.88 4.86 -32.13
N ALA A 161 22.09 5.42 -33.05
CA ALA A 161 22.53 5.71 -34.41
C ALA A 161 23.73 6.68 -34.45
N LEU A 162 23.83 7.59 -33.47
CA LEU A 162 24.94 8.52 -33.33
C LEU A 162 26.31 7.83 -33.21
N LEU A 163 26.36 6.58 -32.73
CA LEU A 163 27.60 5.82 -32.62
C LEU A 163 28.19 5.44 -33.99
N ASP A 164 27.33 5.32 -35.01
CA ASP A 164 27.71 4.97 -36.39
C ASP A 164 27.93 6.19 -37.28
N PHE A 165 27.64 7.40 -36.79
CA PHE A 165 27.79 8.62 -37.58
C PHE A 165 29.26 8.96 -37.83
N SER A 166 29.56 9.23 -39.10
CA SER A 166 30.89 9.61 -39.59
C SER A 166 30.97 11.09 -39.98
N ALA A 167 29.85 11.68 -40.41
CA ALA A 167 29.77 13.05 -40.90
C ALA A 167 28.42 13.73 -40.58
N ALA A 168 28.37 15.06 -40.70
CA ALA A 168 27.15 15.83 -40.44
C ALA A 168 25.99 15.47 -41.39
N ALA A 169 26.29 14.96 -42.59
CA ALA A 169 25.29 14.49 -43.56
C ALA A 169 24.51 13.26 -43.06
N ASP A 170 25.12 12.43 -42.20
CA ASP A 170 24.47 11.26 -41.62
C ASP A 170 23.31 11.68 -40.70
N LEU A 171 23.52 12.75 -39.92
CA LEU A 171 22.47 13.35 -39.08
C LEU A 171 21.32 13.91 -39.91
N GLU A 172 21.61 14.59 -41.02
CA GLU A 172 20.58 15.15 -41.90
C GLU A 172 19.74 14.05 -42.54
N THR A 173 20.39 12.98 -42.99
CA THR A 173 19.72 11.80 -43.56
C THR A 173 18.84 11.13 -42.51
N TRP A 174 19.36 10.97 -41.29
CA TRP A 174 18.61 10.36 -40.19
C TRP A 174 17.38 11.20 -39.81
N LEU A 175 17.52 12.51 -39.66
CA LEU A 175 16.42 13.43 -39.33
C LEU A 175 15.35 13.49 -40.43
N ALA A 176 15.75 13.32 -41.70
CA ALA A 176 14.80 13.24 -42.81
C ALA A 176 14.00 11.93 -42.81
N ALA A 177 14.60 10.82 -42.37
CA ALA A 177 13.94 9.53 -42.24
C ALA A 177 13.04 9.43 -40.99
N HIS A 178 13.36 10.21 -39.93
CA HIS A 178 12.63 10.24 -38.66
C HIS A 178 12.09 11.65 -38.40
N PRO A 179 11.11 12.12 -39.19
CA PRO A 179 10.50 13.41 -38.92
C PRO A 179 9.81 13.36 -37.55
N ALA A 180 9.97 14.44 -36.79
CA ALA A 180 9.17 14.63 -35.59
C ALA A 180 7.67 14.53 -35.97
N PRO A 181 6.84 13.88 -35.15
CA PRO A 181 5.42 13.77 -35.42
C PRO A 181 4.85 15.18 -35.62
N GLN A 182 4.30 15.44 -36.80
CA GLN A 182 3.65 16.70 -37.09
C GLN A 182 2.52 16.87 -36.09
N GLN A 183 2.60 17.88 -35.23
CA GLN A 183 1.47 18.33 -34.44
C GLN A 183 0.41 18.82 -35.44
N THR A 184 -0.46 17.92 -35.89
CA THR A 184 -1.70 18.31 -36.54
C THR A 184 -2.49 19.09 -35.51
N ALA A 185 -2.45 20.42 -35.64
CA ALA A 185 -3.41 21.30 -35.01
C ALA A 185 -4.79 20.76 -35.38
N CYS A 186 -5.45 20.12 -34.40
CA CYS A 186 -6.86 19.83 -34.48
C CYS A 186 -7.57 21.17 -34.28
N ASP A 187 -7.57 21.94 -35.36
CA ASP A 187 -8.33 23.15 -35.54
C ASP A 187 -9.77 22.70 -35.86
N THR A 188 -10.58 22.48 -34.84
CA THR A 188 -12.04 22.49 -34.97
C THR A 188 -12.67 22.88 -33.63
N ALA A 189 -12.76 24.19 -33.42
CA ALA A 189 -13.84 24.82 -32.66
C ALA A 189 -15.10 24.87 -33.59
N PRO A 190 -16.33 25.09 -33.10
CA PRO A 190 -16.70 25.82 -31.88
C PRO A 190 -17.35 24.99 -30.76
#